data_AF-A0A140K0E9-F1
#
_entry.id   AF-A0A140K0E9-F1
#
_cell.length_a   1.000
_cell.length_b   1.000
_cell.length_c   1.000
_cell.angle_alpha   90.00
_cell.angle_beta   90.00
_cell.angle_gamma   90.00
#
_symmetry.space_group_name_H-M   'P 1'
#
loop_
_entity.id
_entity.type
_entity.pdbx_description
1 polymer ?
#
loop_
_entity_poly.entity_id
_entity_poly.type
_entity_poly.pdbx_seq_one_letter_code
_entity_poly.pdbx_strand_id
1 'polypeptide(L)'
;MFEQHSFYHRITKTIGSSLFAIALGLTPTLLLPLNSTAQEMEQNQNQENVTIEDMTGNAEEYIGQQVTVRSTIQEELGDSGFVLQNNRFFGGSPVLVINPLNRSLNPPSKDVPIQVTGTVQQFVIDELEREYGLSIDRELYTDYENQPAIFADNLALAPTIEQLAANPSDYYEQAIAVEGEVGQLLSPNSFALYEEGWIDDIGLLVMGINQDLNTSKKTFQQGDYVVVTGVVQPFDAQMLEQESGLNWNSRQIQEFESRYTNRPVITAEKVYPSAVSN
;
A
#
# COMPACT_ATOMS: atom_id res chain seq x y z
N MET A 1 -33.01 34.41 -55.29
CA MET A 1 -34.31 35.02 -55.01
C MET A 1 -34.80 34.47 -53.69
N PHE A 2 -34.73 35.15 -52.54
CA PHE A 2 -34.16 36.46 -52.16
C PHE A 2 -33.14 36.22 -51.00
N GLU A 3 -31.97 36.85 -50.90
CA GLU A 3 -31.71 38.27 -50.57
C GLU A 3 -32.15 38.68 -49.14
N GLN A 4 -31.17 38.84 -48.24
CA GLN A 4 -31.11 39.98 -47.31
C GLN A 4 -29.65 40.32 -46.94
N HIS A 5 -29.25 41.57 -47.23
CA HIS A 5 -28.06 42.24 -46.67
C HIS A 5 -28.32 42.53 -45.15
N SER A 6 -27.37 42.74 -44.24
CA SER A 6 -26.21 43.67 -44.20
C SER A 6 -25.45 43.50 -42.85
N PHE A 7 -24.45 44.27 -42.38
CA PHE A 7 -23.71 45.46 -42.86
C PHE A 7 -22.23 45.38 -42.35
N TYR A 8 -21.43 46.43 -42.57
CA TYR A 8 -19.99 46.52 -42.24
C TYR A 8 -19.67 47.04 -40.82
N HIS A 9 -18.50 46.63 -40.28
CA HIS A 9 -17.47 47.64 -39.94
C HIS A 9 -16.02 47.14 -40.10
N ARG A 10 -15.17 48.02 -40.63
CA ARG A 10 -13.70 47.87 -40.68
C ARG A 10 -13.10 48.35 -39.36
N ILE A 11 -12.00 47.74 -38.93
CA ILE A 11 -10.88 48.50 -38.35
C ILE A 11 -9.59 48.12 -39.06
N THR A 12 -8.94 49.13 -39.62
CA THR A 12 -7.63 49.05 -40.28
C THR A 12 -6.56 49.69 -39.39
N LYS A 13 -5.40 49.05 -39.20
CA LYS A 13 -4.13 49.78 -39.23
C LYS A 13 -2.91 48.89 -39.47
N THR A 14 -2.40 48.96 -40.69
CA THR A 14 -1.01 48.69 -41.04
C THR A 14 -0.12 49.87 -40.64
N ILE A 15 1.09 49.57 -40.19
CA ILE A 15 2.40 50.24 -40.29
C ILE A 15 3.36 49.16 -39.75
N GLY A 16 4.38 48.64 -40.45
CA GLY A 16 5.29 49.27 -41.39
C GLY A 16 6.60 49.58 -40.64
N SER A 17 7.79 49.26 -41.11
CA SER A 17 8.24 48.57 -42.33
C SER A 17 9.78 48.39 -42.25
N SER A 18 10.38 47.68 -43.23
CA SER A 18 11.77 47.86 -43.71
C SER A 18 12.96 47.56 -42.76
N LEU A 19 14.15 47.14 -43.22
CA LEU A 19 14.60 46.61 -44.52
C LEU A 19 15.91 45.80 -44.34
N PHE A 20 16.04 44.74 -45.13
CA PHE A 20 17.25 44.11 -45.69
C PHE A 20 18.69 44.54 -45.25
N ALA A 21 19.42 43.53 -44.79
CA ALA A 21 20.62 42.96 -45.44
C ALA A 21 22.07 43.46 -45.15
N ILE A 22 22.84 42.52 -44.58
CA ILE A 22 24.22 42.10 -44.92
C ILE A 22 25.38 43.08 -44.66
N ALA A 23 26.20 42.72 -43.67
CA ALA A 23 27.66 42.80 -43.77
C ALA A 23 28.28 41.57 -43.09
N LEU A 24 29.23 40.89 -43.77
CA LEU A 24 29.93 39.73 -43.26
C LEU A 24 31.04 40.15 -42.27
N GLY A 25 31.06 39.52 -41.09
CA GLY A 25 32.16 39.65 -40.11
C GLY A 25 32.51 38.28 -39.53
N LEU A 26 33.66 37.73 -39.92
CA LEU A 26 34.18 36.46 -39.40
C LEU A 26 34.89 36.68 -38.06
N THR A 27 34.39 36.08 -36.99
CA THR A 27 35.13 35.90 -35.73
C THR A 27 34.90 34.48 -35.18
N PRO A 28 35.96 33.66 -34.99
CA PRO A 28 35.83 32.35 -34.35
C PRO A 28 35.92 32.47 -32.81
N THR A 29 35.63 31.35 -32.12
CA THR A 29 35.79 31.11 -30.66
C THR A 29 34.76 31.82 -29.75
N LEU A 30 34.27 31.25 -28.64
CA LEU A 30 34.33 29.88 -28.10
C LEU A 30 32.91 29.35 -27.86
N LEU A 31 32.64 28.09 -28.18
CA LEU A 31 31.50 27.35 -27.63
C LEU A 31 31.93 26.69 -26.31
N LEU A 32 31.53 27.27 -25.19
CA LEU A 32 31.39 26.52 -23.94
C LEU A 32 30.02 25.83 -23.97
N PRO A 33 29.93 24.49 -23.96
CA PRO A 33 28.66 23.84 -23.69
C PRO A 33 28.32 24.07 -22.21
N LEU A 34 27.46 25.05 -21.92
CA LEU A 34 26.63 25.00 -20.72
C LEU A 34 25.60 23.87 -20.90
N ASN A 35 26.08 22.62 -20.85
CA ASN A 35 25.24 21.52 -20.45
C ASN A 35 25.06 21.62 -18.93
N SER A 36 24.22 22.56 -18.52
CA SER A 36 23.51 22.47 -17.25
C SER A 36 22.44 21.39 -17.35
N THR A 37 22.88 20.15 -17.60
CA THR A 37 22.15 18.99 -17.11
C THR A 37 22.23 19.06 -15.60
N ALA A 38 21.26 19.76 -15.00
CA ALA A 38 20.81 19.40 -13.68
C ALA A 38 20.52 17.90 -13.76
N GLN A 39 21.38 17.10 -13.13
CA GLN A 39 21.02 15.74 -12.82
C GLN A 39 19.93 15.86 -11.77
N GLU A 40 18.69 15.94 -12.24
CA GLU A 40 17.54 15.57 -11.45
C GLU A 40 17.90 14.20 -10.88
N MET A 41 18.20 14.18 -9.58
CA MET A 41 18.35 12.96 -8.85
C MET A 41 16.95 12.37 -8.80
N GLU A 42 16.64 11.54 -9.80
CA GLU A 42 15.65 10.49 -9.66
C GLU A 42 16.06 9.71 -8.42
N GLN A 43 15.48 10.07 -7.28
CA GLN A 43 15.40 9.19 -6.15
C GLN A 43 14.61 7.99 -6.65
N ASN A 44 15.33 6.97 -7.10
CA ASN A 44 14.87 5.59 -7.01
C ASN A 44 14.60 5.35 -5.53
N GLN A 45 13.41 5.74 -5.09
CA GLN A 45 12.68 5.04 -4.05
C GLN A 45 12.41 3.65 -4.63
N ASN A 46 13.44 2.80 -4.58
CA ASN A 46 13.24 1.38 -4.50
C ASN A 46 12.32 1.19 -3.28
N GLN A 47 11.02 1.02 -3.55
CA GLN A 47 10.13 0.31 -2.64
C GLN A 47 10.54 -1.16 -2.69
N GLU A 48 11.74 -1.41 -2.20
CA GLU A 48 12.22 -2.75 -1.88
C GLU A 48 11.35 -3.19 -0.72
N ASN A 49 10.47 -4.15 -0.98
CA ASN A 49 9.56 -4.69 0.03
C ASN A 49 10.38 -5.56 0.99
N VAL A 50 11.18 -4.92 1.83
CA VAL A 50 12.02 -5.57 2.84
C VAL A 50 11.11 -6.02 3.98
N THR A 51 10.65 -7.26 3.87
CA THR A 51 10.12 -8.02 5.00
C THR A 51 11.28 -8.82 5.60
N ILE A 52 12.01 -8.11 6.47
CA ILE A 52 12.31 -8.42 7.87
C ILE A 52 12.76 -9.83 8.31
N GLU A 53 12.31 -10.94 7.76
CA GLU A 53 12.29 -12.21 8.51
C GLU A 53 13.66 -12.82 8.85
N ASP A 54 14.73 -12.44 8.13
CA ASP A 54 16.14 -12.77 8.46
C ASP A 54 16.90 -11.62 9.19
N MET A 55 16.24 -10.50 9.49
CA MET A 55 16.87 -9.30 10.04
C MET A 55 16.56 -9.11 11.53
N THR A 56 17.45 -9.61 12.39
CA THR A 56 17.60 -9.06 13.75
C THR A 56 18.45 -7.81 13.67
N GLY A 57 17.87 -6.62 13.89
CA GLY A 57 18.59 -5.35 13.87
C GLY A 57 18.40 -4.54 15.13
N ASN A 58 19.23 -3.52 15.30
CA ASN A 58 19.01 -2.52 16.35
C ASN A 58 18.09 -1.41 15.83
N ALA A 59 17.21 -0.88 16.66
CA ALA A 59 16.14 0.02 16.22
C ALA A 59 16.65 1.29 15.53
N GLU A 60 17.81 1.80 15.98
CA GLU A 60 18.48 2.98 15.44
C GLU A 60 19.01 2.78 14.01
N GLU A 61 19.30 1.55 13.59
CA GLU A 61 19.83 1.25 12.25
C GLU A 61 18.79 1.49 11.15
N TYR A 62 17.50 1.45 11.50
CA TYR A 62 16.39 1.67 10.58
C TYR A 62 15.92 3.13 10.49
N ILE A 63 16.48 4.06 11.28
CA ILE A 63 16.06 5.48 11.24
C ILE A 63 16.17 6.03 9.81
N GLY A 64 15.08 6.60 9.32
CA GLY A 64 14.91 7.11 7.95
C GLY A 64 14.45 6.08 6.93
N GLN A 65 14.28 4.81 7.30
CA GLN A 65 13.82 3.73 6.41
C GLN A 65 12.32 3.47 6.59
N GLN A 66 11.64 3.11 5.48
CA GLN A 66 10.28 2.58 5.53
C GLN A 66 10.32 1.08 5.83
N VAL A 67 9.50 0.64 6.79
CA VAL A 67 9.42 -0.76 7.26
C VAL A 67 7.97 -1.22 7.25
N THR A 68 7.74 -2.52 7.12
CA THR A 68 6.42 -3.15 7.31
C THR A 68 6.52 -4.23 8.37
N VAL A 69 5.83 -4.04 9.49
CA VAL A 69 5.96 -4.83 10.71
C VAL A 69 4.61 -5.43 11.10
N ARG A 70 4.61 -6.69 11.53
CA ARG A 70 3.42 -7.38 12.05
C ARG A 70 3.63 -7.78 13.51
N SER A 71 2.68 -7.44 14.37
CA SER A 71 2.63 -7.85 15.78
C SER A 71 1.26 -7.54 16.38
N THR A 72 1.00 -8.04 17.59
CA THR A 72 -0.13 -7.64 18.44
C THR A 72 0.14 -6.32 19.14
N ILE A 73 -0.92 -5.58 19.48
CA ILE A 73 -0.82 -4.40 20.34
C ILE A 73 -0.67 -4.87 21.81
N GLN A 74 0.43 -4.49 22.44
CA GLN A 74 0.67 -4.74 23.86
C GLN A 74 -0.05 -3.69 24.73
N GLU A 75 0.03 -2.41 24.33
CA GLU A 75 -0.45 -1.27 25.09
C GLU A 75 -0.83 -0.12 24.15
N GLU A 76 -1.90 0.61 24.48
CA GLU A 76 -2.33 1.84 23.78
C GLU A 76 -1.86 3.05 24.59
N LEU A 77 -1.30 4.06 23.91
CA LEU A 77 -0.74 5.27 24.52
C LEU A 77 -1.54 6.50 24.05
N GLY A 78 -2.66 6.75 24.69
CA GLY A 78 -3.60 7.81 24.28
C GLY A 78 -4.19 7.55 22.88
N ASP A 79 -4.53 8.62 22.17
CA ASP A 79 -5.25 8.52 20.89
C ASP A 79 -4.35 8.27 19.66
N SER A 80 -3.04 8.55 19.78
CA SER A 80 -2.11 8.68 18.64
C SER A 80 -0.90 7.76 18.67
N GLY A 81 -0.84 6.79 19.59
CA GLY A 81 0.26 5.82 19.62
C GLY A 81 -0.06 4.55 20.37
N PHE A 82 0.75 3.52 20.14
CA PHE A 82 0.64 2.21 20.79
C PHE A 82 1.97 1.48 20.74
N VAL A 83 2.15 0.51 21.64
CA VAL A 83 3.33 -0.33 21.75
C VAL A 83 3.03 -1.70 21.18
N LEU A 84 3.81 -2.15 20.21
CA LEU A 84 3.74 -3.51 19.69
C LEU A 84 4.47 -4.49 20.63
N GLN A 85 3.90 -5.69 20.78
CA GLN A 85 4.54 -6.76 21.55
C GLN A 85 5.90 -7.14 20.92
N ASN A 86 6.90 -7.35 21.80
CA ASN A 86 8.30 -7.70 21.53
C ASN A 86 8.58 -8.25 20.13
N ASN A 87 9.07 -7.41 19.23
CA ASN A 87 9.29 -7.80 17.85
C ASN A 87 10.75 -8.19 17.60
N ARG A 88 10.99 -9.38 17.03
CA ARG A 88 12.35 -9.90 16.73
C ARG A 88 13.15 -8.98 15.79
N PHE A 89 12.47 -8.22 14.93
CA PHE A 89 13.08 -7.23 14.04
C PHE A 89 13.88 -6.16 14.81
N PHE A 90 13.28 -5.64 15.89
CA PHE A 90 13.87 -4.64 16.78
C PHE A 90 14.62 -5.29 17.95
N GLY A 91 15.35 -6.39 17.69
CA GLY A 91 16.12 -7.12 18.69
C GLY A 91 15.29 -7.78 19.81
N GLY A 92 13.96 -7.85 19.67
CA GLY A 92 13.05 -8.33 20.71
C GLY A 92 12.57 -7.25 21.69
N SER A 93 12.93 -5.98 21.49
CA SER A 93 12.41 -4.86 22.26
C SER A 93 10.93 -4.57 21.93
N PRO A 94 10.16 -3.98 22.86
CA PRO A 94 8.89 -3.33 22.54
C PRO A 94 9.10 -2.22 21.52
N VAL A 95 8.12 -1.99 20.63
CA VAL A 95 8.23 -1.03 19.53
C VAL A 95 7.15 0.02 19.68
N LEU A 96 7.54 1.29 19.82
CA LEU A 96 6.60 2.40 19.76
C LEU A 96 6.15 2.61 18.30
N VAL A 97 4.83 2.72 18.12
CA VAL A 97 4.21 3.14 16.86
C VAL A 97 3.42 4.41 17.12
N ILE A 98 3.62 5.40 16.27
CA ILE A 98 2.84 6.63 16.21
C ILE A 98 1.88 6.53 15.03
N ASN A 99 0.62 6.87 15.27
CA ASN A 99 -0.47 6.92 14.30
C ASN A 99 -0.82 8.40 14.04
N PRO A 100 0.01 9.16 13.31
CA PRO A 100 -0.17 10.61 13.19
C PRO A 100 -1.43 11.00 12.40
N LEU A 101 -1.98 10.05 11.64
CA LEU A 101 -3.22 10.21 10.87
C LEU A 101 -4.47 9.83 11.67
N ASN A 102 -4.34 9.46 12.96
CA ASN A 102 -5.42 9.02 13.85
C ASN A 102 -6.38 8.02 13.18
N ARG A 103 -5.85 7.06 12.41
CA ARG A 103 -6.66 6.01 11.78
C ARG A 103 -7.13 5.04 12.86
N SER A 104 -8.44 4.88 13.00
CA SER A 104 -9.01 3.93 13.95
C SER A 104 -8.68 2.50 13.52
N LEU A 105 -8.07 1.73 14.43
CA LEU A 105 -8.03 0.28 14.37
C LEU A 105 -8.94 -0.22 15.50
N ASN A 106 -9.86 -1.14 15.19
CA ASN A 106 -10.67 -1.83 16.20
C ASN A 106 -10.52 -3.35 16.02
N PRO A 107 -9.41 -3.95 16.51
CA PRO A 107 -9.22 -5.40 16.44
C PRO A 107 -10.36 -6.13 17.18
N PRO A 108 -10.99 -7.18 16.59
CA PRO A 108 -12.07 -7.93 17.24
C PRO A 108 -11.67 -8.59 18.57
N SER A 109 -10.39 -8.91 18.73
CA SER A 109 -9.77 -9.29 20.00
C SER A 109 -8.33 -8.76 20.08
N LYS A 110 -7.76 -8.78 21.29
CA LYS A 110 -6.36 -8.38 21.52
C LYS A 110 -5.33 -9.33 20.89
N ASP A 111 -5.75 -10.53 20.52
CA ASP A 111 -4.91 -11.57 19.93
C ASP A 111 -4.85 -11.47 18.39
N VAL A 112 -5.65 -10.59 17.78
CA VAL A 112 -5.58 -10.28 16.34
C VAL A 112 -4.37 -9.37 16.10
N PRO A 113 -3.35 -9.81 15.33
CA PRO A 113 -2.22 -8.97 14.99
C PRO A 113 -2.65 -7.80 14.10
N ILE A 114 -1.80 -6.78 14.02
CA ILE A 114 -1.92 -5.69 13.06
C ILE A 114 -0.67 -5.63 12.18
N GLN A 115 -0.83 -5.10 10.97
CA GLN A 115 0.28 -4.71 10.12
C GLN A 115 0.44 -3.19 10.15
N VAL A 116 1.66 -2.75 10.46
CA VAL A 116 2.08 -1.35 10.44
C VAL A 116 3.06 -1.18 9.29
N THR A 117 2.75 -0.32 8.32
CA THR A 117 3.73 0.17 7.34
C THR A 117 4.00 1.63 7.64
N GLY A 118 5.27 2.00 7.79
CA GLY A 118 5.64 3.35 8.21
C GLY A 118 7.14 3.61 8.17
N THR A 119 7.53 4.86 8.40
CA THR A 119 8.95 5.25 8.44
C THR A 119 9.45 5.22 9.89
N VAL A 120 10.58 4.57 10.15
CA VAL A 120 11.24 4.63 11.47
C VAL A 120 11.91 5.98 11.63
N GLN A 121 11.62 6.70 12.72
CA GLN A 121 12.24 7.99 13.03
C GLN A 121 12.56 8.06 14.52
N GLN A 122 13.36 9.05 14.92
CA GLN A 122 13.55 9.34 16.34
C GLN A 122 12.29 9.99 16.90
N PHE A 123 11.72 9.42 17.96
CA PHE A 123 10.54 9.98 18.63
C PHE A 123 10.94 11.16 19.51
N VAL A 124 10.42 12.34 19.18
CA VAL A 124 10.63 13.58 19.93
C VAL A 124 9.29 14.32 19.98
N ILE A 125 8.70 14.44 21.18
CA ILE A 125 7.33 14.94 21.35
C ILE A 125 7.14 16.34 20.73
N ASP A 126 8.09 17.26 20.95
CA ASP A 126 8.05 18.63 20.43
C ASP A 126 8.13 18.71 18.90
N GLU A 127 8.51 17.62 18.22
CA GLU A 127 8.47 17.51 16.76
C GLU A 127 7.12 16.97 16.28
N LEU A 128 6.55 15.96 16.97
CA LEU A 128 5.20 15.46 16.68
C LEU A 128 4.12 16.55 16.81
N GLU A 129 4.14 17.30 17.91
CA GLU A 129 3.19 18.39 18.16
C GLU A 129 3.30 19.49 17.09
N ARG A 130 4.51 19.72 16.55
CA ARG A 130 4.81 20.76 15.57
C ARG A 130 4.49 20.34 14.13
N GLU A 131 4.83 19.11 13.74
CA GLU A 131 4.70 18.62 12.36
C GLU A 131 3.29 18.09 12.08
N TYR A 132 2.73 17.32 13.00
CA TYR A 132 1.44 16.65 12.83
C TYR A 132 0.28 17.34 13.56
N GLY A 133 0.57 18.36 14.39
CA GLY A 133 -0.45 19.10 15.13
C GLY A 133 -1.13 18.28 16.24
N LEU A 134 -0.46 17.22 16.71
CA LEU A 134 -0.96 16.33 17.76
C LEU A 134 -0.85 16.98 19.15
N SER A 135 -1.62 16.48 20.10
CA SER A 135 -1.54 16.87 21.51
C SER A 135 -1.11 15.65 22.32
N ILE A 136 0.18 15.53 22.61
CA ILE A 136 0.76 14.34 23.22
C ILE A 136 0.86 14.52 24.75
N ASP A 137 0.31 13.57 25.50
CA ASP A 137 0.50 13.52 26.95
C ASP A 137 1.93 13.05 27.27
N ARG A 138 2.79 13.99 27.68
CA ARG A 138 4.22 13.72 27.95
C ARG A 138 4.43 12.67 29.04
N GLU A 139 3.48 12.48 29.97
CA GLU A 139 3.62 11.48 31.03
C GLU A 139 3.52 10.05 30.48
N LEU A 140 2.69 9.81 29.46
CA LEU A 140 2.53 8.48 28.83
C LEU A 140 3.74 8.07 27.96
N TYR A 141 4.51 9.04 27.46
CA TYR A 141 5.58 8.81 26.48
C TYR A 141 7.00 9.04 27.02
N THR A 142 7.15 9.36 28.32
CA THR A 142 8.45 9.72 28.93
C THR A 142 9.51 8.62 28.74
N ASP A 143 9.14 7.35 28.80
CA ASP A 143 10.07 6.22 28.63
C ASP A 143 10.51 5.99 27.18
N TYR A 144 9.91 6.67 26.19
CA TYR A 144 10.21 6.53 24.75
C TYR A 144 10.87 7.75 24.12
N GLU A 145 10.94 8.89 24.82
CA GLU A 145 11.52 10.14 24.31
C GLU A 145 12.99 9.96 23.88
N ASN A 146 13.32 10.42 22.66
CA ASN A 146 14.57 10.19 21.92
C ASN A 146 14.84 8.75 21.44
N GLN A 147 13.93 7.79 21.59
CA GLN A 147 14.09 6.42 21.06
C GLN A 147 13.54 6.29 19.63
N PRO A 148 13.93 5.28 18.84
CA PRO A 148 13.33 5.02 17.54
C PRO A 148 11.88 4.54 17.65
N ALA A 149 11.00 5.06 16.80
CA ALA A 149 9.59 4.68 16.70
C ALA A 149 9.14 4.60 15.23
N ILE A 150 8.12 3.80 14.94
CA ILE A 150 7.52 3.74 13.59
C ILE A 150 6.44 4.80 13.49
N PHE A 151 6.56 5.71 12.51
CA PHE A 151 5.52 6.67 12.17
C PHE A 151 4.69 6.07 11.04
N ALA A 152 3.45 5.67 11.37
CA ALA A 152 2.63 4.82 10.51
C ALA A 152 2.05 5.59 9.31
N ASP A 153 2.44 5.17 8.10
CA ASP A 153 1.85 5.59 6.83
C ASP A 153 0.56 4.80 6.54
N ASN A 154 0.51 3.53 6.96
CA ASN A 154 -0.64 2.65 6.82
C ASN A 154 -0.77 1.68 8.00
N LEU A 155 -2.03 1.34 8.30
CA LEU A 155 -2.43 0.44 9.38
C LEU A 155 -3.52 -0.49 8.85
N ALA A 156 -3.39 -1.79 9.10
CA ALA A 156 -4.38 -2.80 8.74
C ALA A 156 -4.46 -3.89 9.81
N LEU A 157 -5.61 -4.53 9.97
CA LEU A 157 -5.72 -5.76 10.75
C LEU A 157 -4.97 -6.88 10.01
N ALA A 158 -4.21 -7.71 10.70
CA ALA A 158 -3.49 -8.85 10.12
C ALA A 158 -3.99 -10.18 10.70
N PRO A 159 -5.30 -10.52 10.52
CA PRO A 159 -5.84 -11.78 11.00
C PRO A 159 -5.28 -12.96 10.20
N THR A 160 -5.30 -14.14 10.82
CA THR A 160 -5.05 -15.40 10.10
C THR A 160 -6.24 -15.77 9.20
N ILE A 161 -6.01 -16.72 8.30
CA ILE A 161 -7.07 -17.28 7.46
C ILE A 161 -8.12 -17.99 8.32
N GLU A 162 -7.68 -18.74 9.34
CA GLU A 162 -8.57 -19.31 10.36
C GLU A 162 -9.49 -18.27 11.00
N GLN A 163 -8.94 -17.15 11.47
CA GLN A 163 -9.70 -16.10 12.14
C GLN A 163 -10.77 -15.48 11.23
N LEU A 164 -10.41 -15.23 9.97
CA LEU A 164 -11.35 -14.73 8.95
C LEU A 164 -12.43 -15.75 8.59
N ALA A 165 -12.07 -17.02 8.42
CA ALA A 165 -13.03 -18.07 8.09
C ALA A 165 -14.01 -18.35 9.24
N ALA A 166 -13.56 -18.22 10.49
CA ALA A 166 -14.38 -18.45 11.68
C ALA A 166 -15.40 -17.34 11.95
N ASN A 167 -14.99 -16.06 11.89
CA ASN A 167 -15.85 -14.92 12.22
C ASN A 167 -15.70 -13.77 11.19
N PRO A 168 -16.08 -13.98 9.91
CA PRO A 168 -15.82 -13.01 8.84
C PRO A 168 -16.52 -11.66 9.03
N SER A 169 -17.65 -11.64 9.75
CA SER A 169 -18.40 -10.43 10.09
C SER A 169 -17.58 -9.39 10.84
N ASP A 170 -16.58 -9.83 11.60
CA ASP A 170 -15.82 -8.98 12.52
C ASP A 170 -14.73 -8.18 11.77
N TYR A 171 -14.51 -8.52 10.48
CA TYR A 171 -13.50 -7.93 9.61
C TYR A 171 -14.08 -7.26 8.36
N TYR A 172 -15.40 -7.33 8.14
CA TYR A 172 -16.03 -6.68 6.98
C TYR A 172 -15.82 -5.17 7.02
N GLU A 173 -15.59 -4.60 5.83
CA GLU A 173 -15.30 -3.17 5.61
C GLU A 173 -14.00 -2.67 6.28
N GLN A 174 -13.23 -3.54 6.97
CA GLN A 174 -11.92 -3.21 7.53
C GLN A 174 -10.80 -3.41 6.50
N ALA A 175 -9.76 -2.58 6.59
CA ALA A 175 -8.51 -2.80 5.89
C ALA A 175 -7.76 -3.97 6.55
N ILE A 176 -7.43 -4.99 5.77
CA ILE A 176 -6.72 -6.20 6.20
C ILE A 176 -5.39 -6.38 5.49
N ALA A 177 -4.51 -7.20 6.09
CA ALA A 177 -3.22 -7.63 5.58
C ALA A 177 -2.98 -9.12 5.91
N VAL A 178 -3.59 -10.02 5.14
CA VAL A 178 -3.64 -11.47 5.39
C VAL A 178 -2.45 -12.15 4.74
N GLU A 179 -1.86 -13.12 5.43
CA GLU A 179 -0.80 -13.97 4.89
C GLU A 179 -1.32 -15.35 4.46
N GLY A 180 -0.70 -15.93 3.44
CA GLY A 180 -0.90 -17.33 3.10
C GLY A 180 -0.12 -17.80 1.88
N GLU A 181 -0.24 -19.09 1.59
CA GLU A 181 0.25 -19.71 0.36
C GLU A 181 -0.74 -19.45 -0.79
N VAL A 182 -0.24 -19.02 -1.95
CA VAL A 182 -1.02 -18.93 -3.20
C VAL A 182 -1.40 -20.34 -3.63
N GLY A 183 -2.70 -20.59 -3.63
CA GLY A 183 -3.33 -21.86 -3.94
C GLY A 183 -3.73 -22.01 -5.39
N GLN A 184 -4.94 -22.54 -5.61
CA GLN A 184 -5.50 -22.67 -6.95
C GLN A 184 -5.67 -21.31 -7.61
N LEU A 185 -5.00 -21.10 -8.74
CA LEU A 185 -5.25 -19.96 -9.63
C LEU A 185 -6.58 -20.16 -10.36
N LEU A 186 -7.47 -19.18 -10.28
CA LEU A 186 -8.84 -19.21 -10.82
C LEU A 186 -8.94 -18.41 -12.12
N SER A 187 -8.32 -17.23 -12.13
CA SER A 187 -8.12 -16.36 -13.29
C SER A 187 -6.72 -15.71 -13.21
N PRO A 188 -6.31 -14.89 -14.19
CA PRO A 188 -5.11 -14.05 -14.05
C PRO A 188 -5.17 -13.05 -12.89
N ASN A 189 -6.36 -12.75 -12.35
CA ASN A 189 -6.61 -11.74 -11.32
C ASN A 189 -7.24 -12.32 -10.02
N SER A 190 -7.35 -13.64 -9.91
CA SER A 190 -7.94 -14.31 -8.74
C SER A 190 -7.32 -15.67 -8.42
N PHE A 191 -7.18 -15.95 -7.12
CA PHE A 191 -6.65 -17.21 -6.60
C PHE A 191 -7.29 -17.56 -5.24
N ALA A 192 -7.21 -18.84 -4.86
CA ALA A 192 -7.42 -19.26 -3.47
C ALA A 192 -6.15 -19.00 -2.65
N LEU A 193 -6.28 -18.47 -1.44
CA LEU A 193 -5.21 -18.29 -0.46
C LEU A 193 -5.36 -19.35 0.64
N TYR A 194 -4.29 -20.08 0.95
CA TYR A 194 -4.25 -21.16 1.94
C TYR A 194 -3.37 -20.81 3.15
N GLU A 195 -3.63 -21.48 4.27
CA GLU A 195 -2.81 -21.42 5.49
C GLU A 195 -2.23 -22.82 5.75
N GLU A 196 -0.98 -22.89 6.22
CA GLU A 196 -0.33 -24.18 6.45
C GLU A 196 -1.04 -24.96 7.55
N GLY A 197 -1.34 -26.25 7.29
CA GLY A 197 -2.10 -27.08 8.22
C GLY A 197 -3.61 -26.83 8.23
N TRP A 198 -4.11 -25.88 7.42
CA TRP A 198 -5.55 -25.67 7.24
C TRP A 198 -6.23 -26.92 6.65
N ILE A 199 -7.40 -27.26 7.18
CA ILE A 199 -8.07 -28.56 6.95
C ILE A 199 -8.87 -28.59 5.63
N ASP A 200 -9.11 -27.43 5.01
CA ASP A 200 -10.04 -27.26 3.90
C ASP A 200 -9.33 -26.98 2.57
N ASP A 201 -9.69 -27.72 1.51
CA ASP A 201 -9.12 -27.60 0.16
C ASP A 201 -9.58 -26.34 -0.59
N ILE A 202 -10.51 -25.57 -0.01
CA ILE A 202 -11.13 -24.39 -0.63
C ILE A 202 -10.29 -23.11 -0.47
N GLY A 203 -9.74 -22.85 0.73
CA GLY A 203 -9.02 -21.60 1.04
C GLY A 203 -9.93 -20.36 1.10
N LEU A 204 -9.32 -19.17 1.16
CA LEU A 204 -10.02 -17.88 0.98
C LEU A 204 -9.90 -17.42 -0.46
N LEU A 205 -11.00 -16.93 -1.04
CA LEU A 205 -10.97 -16.36 -2.37
C LEU A 205 -10.37 -14.94 -2.33
N VAL A 206 -9.36 -14.71 -3.16
CA VAL A 206 -8.77 -13.40 -3.43
C VAL A 206 -9.09 -13.00 -4.87
N MET A 207 -9.59 -11.78 -5.08
CA MET A 207 -9.99 -11.28 -6.41
C MET A 207 -9.58 -9.82 -6.62
N GLY A 208 -9.76 -9.34 -7.86
CA GLY A 208 -9.49 -7.96 -8.22
C GLY A 208 -7.99 -7.64 -8.36
N ILE A 209 -7.15 -8.67 -8.46
CA ILE A 209 -5.69 -8.53 -8.58
C ILE A 209 -5.36 -8.00 -9.98
N ASN A 210 -5.43 -6.68 -10.16
CA ASN A 210 -5.09 -6.05 -11.43
C ASN A 210 -3.56 -6.03 -11.64
N GLN A 211 -3.14 -5.81 -12.89
CA GLN A 211 -1.71 -5.86 -13.26
C GLN A 211 -0.87 -4.75 -12.61
N ASP A 212 -1.50 -3.66 -12.15
CA ASP A 212 -0.81 -2.56 -11.46
C ASP A 212 -0.58 -2.87 -9.96
N LEU A 213 -1.32 -3.83 -9.38
CA LEU A 213 -1.08 -4.32 -8.01
C LEU A 213 0.17 -5.19 -7.92
N ASN A 214 0.59 -5.76 -9.04
CA ASN A 214 1.86 -6.47 -9.20
C ASN A 214 3.01 -5.46 -9.31
N THR A 215 3.33 -4.78 -8.19
CA THR A 215 4.39 -3.76 -8.10
C THR A 215 5.75 -4.30 -8.56
N SER A 216 5.98 -5.59 -8.34
CA SER A 216 6.93 -6.40 -9.10
C SER A 216 6.20 -7.08 -10.25
N LYS A 217 6.75 -7.07 -11.47
CA LYS A 217 6.23 -7.78 -12.67
C LYS A 217 6.25 -9.33 -12.54
N LYS A 218 6.27 -9.86 -11.32
CA LYS A 218 6.18 -11.27 -10.97
C LYS A 218 4.72 -11.70 -11.08
N THR A 219 4.44 -12.67 -11.94
CA THR A 219 3.20 -13.44 -11.85
C THR A 219 3.30 -14.33 -10.62
N PHE A 220 2.37 -14.21 -9.67
CA PHE A 220 2.28 -15.15 -8.56
C PHE A 220 1.99 -16.57 -9.06
N GLN A 221 2.66 -17.55 -8.49
CA GLN A 221 2.52 -18.96 -8.83
C GLN A 221 1.93 -19.73 -7.64
N GLN A 222 1.26 -20.84 -7.90
CA GLN A 222 0.84 -21.74 -6.84
C GLN A 222 2.08 -22.20 -6.03
N GLY A 223 2.02 -22.07 -4.71
CA GLY A 223 3.14 -22.29 -3.78
C GLY A 223 3.95 -21.03 -3.43
N ASP A 224 3.70 -19.86 -4.05
CA ASP A 224 4.26 -18.60 -3.56
C ASP A 224 3.61 -18.22 -2.23
N TYR A 225 4.39 -17.91 -1.19
CA TYR A 225 3.85 -17.28 0.02
C TYR A 225 3.71 -15.77 -0.19
N VAL A 226 2.55 -15.22 0.13
CA VAL A 226 2.17 -13.83 -0.14
C VAL A 226 1.48 -13.17 1.05
N VAL A 227 1.57 -11.84 1.08
CA VAL A 227 0.65 -11.00 1.83
C VAL A 227 -0.33 -10.34 0.87
N VAL A 228 -1.61 -10.49 1.18
CA VAL A 228 -2.73 -9.84 0.48
C VAL A 228 -3.26 -8.73 1.38
N THR A 229 -3.10 -7.49 0.96
CA THR A 229 -3.78 -6.35 1.59
C THR A 229 -5.04 -5.99 0.81
N GLY A 230 -6.11 -5.61 1.51
CA GLY A 230 -7.37 -5.23 0.87
C GLY A 230 -8.52 -5.13 1.85
N VAL A 231 -9.74 -5.39 1.37
CA VAL A 231 -10.98 -5.34 2.16
C VAL A 231 -11.68 -6.70 2.14
N VAL A 232 -12.18 -7.13 3.30
CA VAL A 232 -13.01 -8.33 3.45
C VAL A 232 -14.46 -7.99 3.18
N GLN A 233 -15.14 -8.83 2.39
CA GLN A 233 -16.57 -8.75 2.16
C GLN A 233 -17.22 -10.15 2.05
N PRO A 234 -18.55 -10.27 2.20
CA PRO A 234 -19.25 -11.52 1.91
C PRO A 234 -19.04 -11.95 0.45
N PHE A 235 -18.99 -13.26 0.19
CA PHE A 235 -19.07 -13.77 -1.18
C PHE A 235 -20.41 -13.41 -1.86
N ASP A 236 -20.35 -12.78 -3.05
CA ASP A 236 -21.47 -12.59 -3.97
C ASP A 236 -21.14 -13.24 -5.33
N ALA A 237 -22.08 -14.04 -5.84
CA ALA A 237 -22.02 -14.65 -7.17
C ALA A 237 -21.70 -13.66 -8.29
N GLN A 238 -22.19 -12.42 -8.21
CA GLN A 238 -21.95 -11.37 -9.21
C GLN A 238 -20.47 -11.01 -9.36
N MET A 239 -19.66 -11.27 -8.33
CA MET A 239 -18.20 -11.05 -8.40
C MET A 239 -17.54 -12.00 -9.40
N LEU A 240 -18.01 -13.25 -9.50
CA LEU A 240 -17.52 -14.24 -10.47
C LEU A 240 -17.93 -13.88 -11.91
N GLU A 241 -19.10 -13.25 -12.09
CA GLU A 241 -19.55 -12.78 -13.41
C GLU A 241 -18.72 -11.57 -13.91
N GLN A 242 -18.15 -10.79 -13.00
CA GLN A 242 -17.27 -9.65 -13.28
C GLN A 242 -15.79 -10.07 -13.45
N GLU A 243 -15.41 -11.25 -12.96
CA GLU A 243 -14.03 -11.73 -12.97
C GLU A 243 -13.52 -12.05 -14.39
N SER A 244 -12.61 -11.21 -14.87
CA SER A 244 -12.16 -11.24 -16.26
C SER A 244 -11.20 -12.40 -16.53
N GLY A 245 -11.69 -13.40 -17.25
CA GLY A 245 -10.94 -14.61 -17.63
C GLY A 245 -11.51 -15.91 -17.05
N LEU A 246 -12.52 -15.81 -16.20
CA LEU A 246 -13.23 -16.96 -15.62
C LEU A 246 -14.19 -17.58 -16.66
N ASN A 247 -13.69 -18.53 -17.45
CA ASN A 247 -14.44 -19.16 -18.56
C ASN A 247 -15.39 -20.29 -18.10
N TRP A 248 -16.13 -20.06 -17.02
CA TRP A 248 -16.99 -21.08 -16.40
C TRP A 248 -18.42 -21.06 -16.91
N ASN A 249 -19.06 -22.22 -16.99
CA ASN A 249 -20.48 -22.33 -17.27
C ASN A 249 -21.32 -22.27 -15.97
N SER A 250 -22.62 -21.98 -16.08
CA SER A 250 -23.51 -21.78 -14.92
C SER A 250 -23.53 -22.93 -13.91
N ARG A 251 -23.23 -24.18 -14.31
CA ARG A 251 -23.12 -25.30 -13.36
C ARG A 251 -21.84 -25.20 -12.51
N GLN A 252 -20.72 -24.82 -13.11
CA GLN A 252 -19.45 -24.64 -12.41
C GLN A 252 -19.53 -23.47 -11.42
N ILE A 253 -20.20 -22.38 -11.83
CA ILE A 253 -20.47 -21.23 -10.96
C ILE A 253 -21.32 -21.68 -9.76
N GLN A 254 -22.46 -22.35 -9.97
CA GLN A 254 -23.31 -22.88 -8.89
C GLN A 254 -22.59 -23.87 -7.96
N GLU A 255 -21.71 -24.72 -8.51
CA GLU A 255 -20.90 -25.64 -7.71
C GLU A 255 -19.92 -24.88 -6.81
N PHE A 256 -19.26 -23.85 -7.33
CA PHE A 256 -18.36 -22.99 -6.57
C PHE A 256 -19.10 -22.16 -5.51
N GLU A 257 -20.20 -21.50 -5.87
CA GLU A 257 -21.08 -20.76 -4.94
C GLU A 257 -21.47 -21.62 -3.74
N SER A 258 -21.82 -22.90 -3.97
CA SER A 258 -22.21 -23.83 -2.90
C SER A 258 -21.09 -24.14 -1.90
N ARG A 259 -19.83 -24.03 -2.34
CA ARG A 259 -18.62 -24.22 -1.50
C ARG A 259 -18.21 -22.94 -0.77
N TYR A 260 -18.48 -21.77 -1.37
CA TYR A 260 -18.13 -20.44 -0.84
C TYR A 260 -19.27 -19.71 -0.12
N THR A 261 -20.46 -20.31 -0.04
CA THR A 261 -21.59 -19.77 0.74
C THR A 261 -21.17 -19.50 2.19
N ASN A 262 -21.39 -18.28 2.67
CA ASN A 262 -20.97 -17.74 3.97
C ASN A 262 -19.46 -17.61 4.21
N ARG A 263 -18.61 -17.78 3.19
CA ARG A 263 -17.18 -17.48 3.30
C ARG A 263 -16.89 -16.00 3.01
N PRO A 264 -15.87 -15.41 3.65
CA PRO A 264 -15.36 -14.12 3.24
C PRO A 264 -14.62 -14.23 1.90
N VAL A 265 -14.57 -13.12 1.19
CA VAL A 265 -13.75 -12.89 0.01
C VAL A 265 -12.90 -11.64 0.27
N ILE A 266 -11.65 -11.68 -0.20
CA ILE A 266 -10.75 -10.53 -0.14
C ILE A 266 -10.71 -9.87 -1.52
N THR A 267 -11.11 -8.61 -1.60
CA THR A 267 -10.77 -7.77 -2.76
C THR A 267 -9.42 -7.14 -2.52
N ALA A 268 -8.43 -7.55 -3.32
CA ALA A 268 -7.05 -7.14 -3.15
C ALA A 268 -6.82 -5.69 -3.57
N GLU A 269 -6.14 -4.93 -2.72
CA GLU A 269 -5.56 -3.62 -3.02
C GLU A 269 -4.07 -3.72 -3.36
N LYS A 270 -3.34 -4.67 -2.75
CA LYS A 270 -1.97 -5.06 -3.13
C LYS A 270 -1.75 -6.53 -2.78
N VAL A 271 -0.91 -7.18 -3.57
CA VAL A 271 -0.35 -8.49 -3.24
C VAL A 271 1.16 -8.39 -3.39
N TYR A 272 1.90 -8.91 -2.43
CA TYR A 272 3.36 -8.96 -2.47
C TYR A 272 3.87 -10.25 -1.83
N PRO A 273 5.09 -10.71 -2.14
CA PRO A 273 5.68 -11.85 -1.46
C PRO A 273 5.65 -11.64 0.06
N SER A 274 5.23 -12.64 0.82
CA SER A 274 5.64 -12.69 2.22
C SER A 274 7.12 -13.01 2.26
N ALA A 275 7.81 -12.59 3.32
CA ALA A 275 9.16 -13.05 3.59
C ALA A 275 9.24 -14.02 4.77
N VAL A 276 8.10 -14.52 5.30
CA VAL A 276 8.12 -15.80 6.00
C VAL A 276 8.52 -16.88 4.99
N SER A 277 9.82 -17.15 4.95
CA SER A 277 10.42 -18.26 4.22
C SER A 277 10.39 -19.51 5.11
N ASN A 278 9.81 -20.58 4.58
CA ASN A 278 9.90 -21.94 5.14
C ASN A 278 11.32 -22.52 5.06
#